data_AF-A0A8T4ZC28-F1
#
_entry.id   AF-A0A8T4ZC28-F1
#
_cell.length_a   1.000
_cell.length_b   1.000
_cell.length_c   1.000
_cell.angle_alpha   90.00
_cell.angle_beta   90.00
_cell.angle_gamma   90.00
#
_symmetry.space_group_name_H-M   'P 1'
#
loop_
_entity.id
_entity.type
_entity.pdbx_description
1 polymer ?
#
loop_
_entity_poly.entity_id
_entity_poly.type
_entity_poly.pdbx_seq_one_letter_code
_entity_poly.pdbx_strand_id
1 'polypeptide(L)'
;MSGKVKVSIVKVKDFNNPYDDVKEAVNLAGGFEETVRSKPYVTVKPNLVRIPKFIRSGQPVPKGCITSIQVLEAVVKLVREYTPKIGIIESDTLLGTAEEAYEKYGVLALAGKYGLELINATKDELVDCEVPNPHFYVAVKGLEWLPSPEREIYSSEYTLRLPRKYLESMRISVPSMKTQVDPYSAITFSVKNMFGVLPEVKKYLKFHEKVQWGDKKYDTGINVGRALLDLCQVA
;
A
#
# COMPACT_ATOMS: atom_id res chain seq x y z
N MET A 1 0.91 22.26 13.79
CA MET A 1 0.38 22.82 12.52
C MET A 1 0.73 21.86 11.42
N SER A 2 -0.23 21.20 10.76
CA SER A 2 0.11 20.35 9.61
C SER A 2 0.55 21.25 8.46
N GLY A 3 1.79 21.09 7.98
CA GLY A 3 2.28 21.81 6.81
C GLY A 3 1.39 21.56 5.59
N LYS A 4 1.39 22.48 4.62
CA LYS A 4 0.71 22.26 3.33
C LYS A 4 1.29 21.02 2.67
N VAL A 5 0.42 20.07 2.28
CA VAL A 5 0.83 18.91 1.48
C VAL A 5 1.35 19.40 0.14
N LYS A 6 2.55 18.94 -0.23
CA LYS A 6 3.17 19.23 -1.53
C LYS A 6 2.91 18.06 -2.48
N VAL A 7 2.52 18.38 -3.70
CA VAL A 7 2.25 17.40 -4.76
C VAL A 7 3.01 17.83 -6.00
N SER A 8 3.64 16.86 -6.67
CA SER A 8 4.31 17.06 -7.95
C SER A 8 3.81 16.02 -8.96
N ILE A 9 3.81 16.41 -10.24
CA ILE A 9 3.50 15.52 -11.36
C ILE A 9 4.57 15.77 -12.42
N VAL A 10 5.36 14.74 -12.73
CA VAL A 10 6.43 14.80 -13.71
C VAL A 10 6.17 13.77 -14.80
N LYS A 11 6.35 14.17 -16.05
CA LYS A 11 6.25 13.27 -17.20
C LYS A 11 7.57 12.52 -17.36
N VAL A 12 7.52 11.19 -17.24
CA VAL A 12 8.68 10.33 -17.47
C VAL A 12 9.08 10.36 -18.96
N LYS A 13 10.34 10.66 -19.23
CA LYS A 13 10.93 10.77 -20.57
C LYS A 13 11.44 9.42 -21.07
N ASP A 14 12.10 8.66 -20.21
CA ASP A 14 12.54 7.29 -20.48
C ASP A 14 12.07 6.35 -19.38
N PHE A 15 11.14 5.45 -19.73
CA PHE A 15 10.60 4.49 -18.78
C PHE A 15 11.63 3.42 -18.35
N ASN A 16 12.64 3.15 -19.18
CA ASN A 16 13.66 2.16 -18.87
C ASN A 16 14.72 2.72 -17.91
N ASN A 17 14.84 4.04 -17.81
CA ASN A 17 15.71 4.74 -16.87
C ASN A 17 15.01 5.99 -16.28
N PRO A 18 14.00 5.81 -15.41
CA PRO A 18 13.18 6.92 -14.91
C PRO A 18 13.85 7.68 -13.75
N TYR A 19 15.12 7.42 -13.45
CA TYR A 19 15.77 7.90 -12.22
C TYR A 19 15.71 9.42 -12.07
N ASP A 20 16.11 10.16 -13.10
CA ASP A 20 16.18 11.63 -13.04
C ASP A 20 14.78 12.25 -12.92
N ASP A 21 13.80 11.72 -13.65
CA ASP A 21 12.40 12.20 -13.58
C ASP A 21 11.75 11.87 -12.22
N VAL A 22 12.06 10.71 -11.62
CA VAL A 22 11.62 10.35 -10.25
C VAL A 22 12.29 11.26 -9.21
N LYS A 23 13.60 11.54 -9.37
CA LYS A 23 14.33 12.48 -8.51
C LYS A 23 13.75 13.88 -8.59
N GLU A 24 13.44 14.37 -9.79
CA GLU A 24 12.77 15.65 -10.02
C GLU A 24 11.41 15.69 -9.31
N ALA A 25 10.58 14.66 -9.49
CA ALA A 25 9.27 14.56 -8.83
C ALA A 25 9.39 14.63 -7.31
N VAL A 26 10.32 13.86 -6.72
CA VAL A 26 10.56 13.85 -5.27
C VAL A 26 11.03 15.23 -4.78
N ASN A 27 11.97 15.86 -5.48
CA ASN A 27 12.47 17.19 -5.12
C ASN A 27 11.38 18.26 -5.16
N LEU A 28 10.55 18.27 -6.21
CA LEU A 28 9.40 19.18 -6.33
C LEU A 28 8.36 18.95 -5.21
N ALA A 29 8.23 17.71 -4.73
CA ALA A 29 7.37 17.37 -3.59
C ALA A 29 7.99 17.68 -2.22
N GLY A 30 9.22 18.22 -2.16
CA GLY A 30 9.89 18.60 -0.92
C GLY A 30 11.04 17.69 -0.49
N GLY A 31 11.39 16.67 -1.28
CA GLY A 31 12.53 15.80 -1.03
C GLY A 31 12.29 14.73 0.04
N PHE A 32 13.29 13.88 0.24
CA PHE A 32 13.28 12.84 1.29
C PHE A 32 14.09 13.23 2.53
N GLU A 33 14.88 14.29 2.48
CA GLU A 33 15.81 14.64 3.55
C GLU A 33 15.11 14.79 4.91
N GLU A 34 14.11 15.66 5.02
CA GLU A 34 13.37 15.85 6.28
C GLU A 34 12.59 14.59 6.68
N THR A 35 11.99 13.91 5.70
CA THR A 35 11.15 12.72 5.89
C THR A 35 11.97 11.55 6.44
N VAL A 36 13.15 11.27 5.88
CA VAL A 36 13.99 10.12 6.24
C VAL A 36 14.88 10.42 7.46
N ARG A 37 15.24 11.68 7.72
CA ARG A 37 16.08 12.06 8.88
C ARG A 37 15.51 11.60 10.23
N SER A 38 14.19 11.47 10.32
CA SER A 38 13.49 11.10 11.57
C SER A 38 13.65 9.63 11.99
N LYS A 39 13.97 8.72 11.06
CA LYS A 39 14.07 7.28 11.36
C LYS A 39 15.16 6.60 10.54
N PRO A 40 16.03 5.78 11.16
CA PRO A 40 17.16 5.16 10.48
C PRO A 40 16.76 4.03 9.51
N TYR A 41 15.53 3.52 9.60
CA TYR A 41 15.04 2.39 8.81
C TYR A 41 13.85 2.84 7.94
N VAL A 42 13.87 2.51 6.65
CA VAL A 42 12.83 2.87 5.69
C VAL A 42 12.16 1.61 5.14
N THR A 43 10.84 1.51 5.24
CA THR A 43 10.06 0.52 4.49
C THR A 43 9.51 1.14 3.21
N VAL A 44 9.79 0.50 2.08
CA VAL A 44 9.26 0.85 0.77
C VAL A 44 8.18 -0.16 0.39
N LYS A 45 6.96 0.33 0.14
CA LYS A 45 5.81 -0.51 -0.23
C LYS A 45 5.51 -0.35 -1.73
N PRO A 46 5.98 -1.26 -2.59
CA PRO A 46 5.57 -1.31 -3.99
C PRO A 46 4.12 -1.81 -4.12
N ASN A 47 3.53 -1.66 -5.31
CA ASN A 47 2.29 -2.32 -5.71
C ASN A 47 2.62 -3.61 -6.46
N LEU A 48 2.73 -4.73 -5.73
CA LEU A 48 2.87 -6.05 -6.32
C LEU A 48 1.48 -6.68 -6.36
N VAL A 49 0.87 -6.69 -7.55
CA VAL A 49 -0.44 -7.31 -7.71
C VAL A 49 -0.33 -8.80 -7.95
N ARG A 50 -1.46 -9.49 -7.73
CA ARG A 50 -1.73 -10.82 -8.26
C ARG A 50 -1.23 -10.95 -9.69
N ILE A 51 -0.55 -12.07 -9.98
CA ILE A 51 -0.31 -12.57 -11.33
C ILE A 51 -1.64 -12.71 -12.05
N PRO A 52 -1.96 -11.88 -13.05
CA PRO A 52 -3.19 -12.07 -13.80
C PRO A 52 -3.13 -13.44 -14.46
N LYS A 53 -4.17 -14.28 -14.27
CA LYS A 53 -4.20 -15.67 -14.79
C LYS A 53 -3.99 -15.77 -16.30
N PHE A 54 -4.26 -14.68 -17.03
CA PHE A 54 -4.05 -14.58 -18.48
C PHE A 54 -2.59 -14.27 -18.87
N ILE A 55 -1.75 -13.81 -17.95
CA ILE A 55 -0.31 -13.65 -18.18
C ILE A 55 0.33 -15.02 -17.99
N ARG A 56 0.61 -15.69 -19.12
CA ARG A 56 1.33 -16.97 -19.15
C ARG A 56 2.71 -16.80 -18.52
N SER A 57 3.26 -17.89 -17.97
CA SER A 57 4.63 -17.91 -17.47
C SER A 57 5.59 -17.38 -18.54
N GLY A 58 6.44 -16.43 -18.18
CA GLY A 58 7.43 -15.80 -19.09
C GLY A 58 6.97 -14.55 -19.85
N GLN A 59 5.69 -14.15 -19.81
CA GLN A 59 5.27 -12.88 -20.43
C GLN A 59 5.49 -11.69 -19.48
N PRO A 60 5.95 -10.53 -20.00
CA PRO A 60 6.12 -9.33 -19.20
C PRO A 60 4.76 -8.82 -18.71
N VAL A 61 4.72 -8.35 -17.47
CA VAL A 61 3.52 -7.70 -16.93
C VAL A 61 3.30 -6.37 -17.65
N PRO A 62 2.08 -6.06 -18.11
CA PRO A 62 1.78 -4.77 -18.71
C PRO A 62 2.17 -3.62 -17.77
N LYS A 63 2.77 -2.57 -18.35
CA LYS A 63 3.10 -1.35 -17.61
C LYS A 63 1.83 -0.78 -16.96
N GLY A 64 1.94 -0.30 -15.72
CA GLY A 64 0.81 0.23 -14.96
C GLY A 64 0.00 -0.83 -14.18
N CYS A 65 0.26 -2.13 -14.36
CA CYS A 65 -0.37 -3.14 -13.50
C CYS A 65 0.29 -3.23 -12.12
N ILE A 66 1.62 -3.18 -12.08
CA ILE A 66 2.46 -3.20 -10.89
C ILE A 66 3.35 -1.95 -10.85
N THR A 67 4.02 -1.73 -9.73
CA THR A 67 5.18 -0.85 -9.68
C THR A 67 6.28 -1.43 -10.57
N SER A 68 6.76 -0.67 -11.55
CA SER A 68 7.85 -1.13 -12.39
C SER A 68 9.14 -1.24 -11.59
N ILE A 69 9.95 -2.24 -11.90
CA ILE A 69 11.22 -2.45 -11.20
C ILE A 69 12.14 -1.24 -11.35
N GLN A 70 12.08 -0.54 -12.49
CA GLN A 70 12.85 0.68 -12.74
C GLN A 70 12.47 1.83 -11.81
N VAL A 71 11.17 2.02 -11.54
CA VAL A 71 10.70 3.05 -10.60
C VAL A 71 11.02 2.65 -9.17
N LEU A 72 10.85 1.37 -8.82
CA LEU A 72 11.22 0.87 -7.49
C LEU A 72 12.72 1.06 -7.23
N GLU A 73 13.58 0.71 -8.19
CA GLU A 73 15.03 0.92 -8.12
C GLU A 73 15.38 2.41 -8.00
N ALA A 74 14.70 3.28 -8.76
CA ALA A 74 14.93 4.72 -8.66
C ALA A 74 14.63 5.25 -7.26
N VAL A 75 13.52 4.83 -6.66
CA VAL A 75 13.17 5.19 -5.27
C VAL A 75 14.21 4.62 -4.30
N VAL A 76 14.60 3.35 -4.43
CA VAL A 76 15.63 2.74 -3.59
C VAL A 76 16.94 3.53 -3.65
N LYS A 77 17.41 3.91 -4.84
CA LYS A 77 18.61 4.73 -5.01
C LYS A 77 18.51 6.07 -4.28
N LEU A 78 17.38 6.76 -4.40
CA LEU A 78 17.16 8.03 -3.69
C LEU A 78 17.16 7.87 -2.18
N VAL A 79 16.49 6.83 -1.66
CA VAL A 79 16.46 6.55 -0.21
C VAL A 79 17.85 6.19 0.32
N ARG A 80 18.64 5.47 -0.49
CA ARG A 80 20.02 5.08 -0.15
C ARG A 80 20.98 6.26 0.01
N GLU A 81 20.66 7.43 -0.53
CA GLU A 81 21.42 8.67 -0.26
C GLU A 81 21.35 9.03 1.25
N TYR A 82 20.36 8.52 2.00
CA TYR A 82 20.11 8.86 3.40
C TYR A 82 20.26 7.68 4.36
N THR A 83 19.91 6.45 3.96
CA THR A 83 20.09 5.25 4.81
C THR A 83 20.31 3.97 3.99
N PRO A 84 21.20 3.07 4.42
CA PRO A 84 21.31 1.73 3.83
C PRO A 84 20.25 0.76 4.34
N LYS A 85 19.53 1.09 5.43
CA LYS A 85 18.57 0.18 6.07
C LYS A 85 17.20 0.32 5.42
N ILE A 86 16.98 -0.44 4.35
CA ILE A 86 15.77 -0.38 3.54
C ILE A 86 15.12 -1.76 3.47
N GLY A 87 13.84 -1.84 3.84
CA GLY A 87 13.00 -3.01 3.66
C GLY A 87 11.98 -2.81 2.53
N ILE A 88 11.86 -3.77 1.63
CA ILE A 88 10.70 -3.86 0.74
C ILE A 88 9.64 -4.69 1.45
N ILE A 89 8.44 -4.15 1.60
CA ILE A 89 7.35 -4.79 2.35
C ILE A 89 6.16 -5.12 1.44
N GLU A 90 5.60 -6.31 1.64
CA GLU A 90 4.38 -6.83 1.03
C GLU A 90 3.82 -7.92 1.95
N SER A 91 2.59 -8.35 1.72
CA SER A 91 1.93 -9.41 2.51
C SER A 91 1.46 -10.53 1.63
N ASP A 92 1.26 -11.70 2.23
CA ASP A 92 0.62 -12.81 1.56
C ASP A 92 -0.82 -12.47 1.17
N THR A 93 -1.29 -13.15 0.14
CA THR A 93 -2.66 -13.09 -0.32
C THR A 93 -3.23 -14.50 -0.43
N LEU A 94 -4.54 -14.61 -0.61
CA LEU A 94 -5.19 -15.88 -0.96
C LEU A 94 -4.61 -16.58 -2.21
N LEU A 95 -3.81 -15.89 -3.00
CA LEU A 95 -3.42 -16.30 -4.35
C LEU A 95 -1.91 -16.50 -4.48
N GLY A 96 -1.16 -16.33 -3.39
CA GLY A 96 0.28 -16.48 -3.37
C GLY A 96 0.92 -15.69 -2.22
N THR A 97 2.18 -15.98 -1.99
CA THR A 97 3.02 -15.40 -0.95
C THR A 97 3.70 -14.11 -1.42
N ALA A 98 4.14 -13.29 -0.47
CA ALA A 98 4.98 -12.13 -0.77
C ALA A 98 6.29 -12.54 -1.47
N GLU A 99 6.89 -13.66 -1.07
CA GLU A 99 8.14 -14.17 -1.65
C GLU A 99 7.98 -14.54 -3.14
N GLU A 100 6.90 -15.22 -3.51
CA GLU A 100 6.60 -15.52 -4.92
C GLU A 100 6.43 -14.24 -5.76
N ALA A 101 5.83 -13.19 -5.18
CA ALA A 101 5.72 -11.90 -5.84
C ALA A 101 7.10 -11.23 -6.00
N TYR A 102 7.95 -11.28 -4.97
CA TYR A 102 9.30 -10.73 -5.04
C TYR A 102 10.16 -11.39 -6.11
N GLU A 103 10.11 -12.72 -6.20
CA GLU A 103 10.83 -13.47 -7.21
C GLU A 103 10.38 -13.07 -8.61
N LYS A 104 9.08 -13.16 -8.84
CA LYS A 104 8.50 -12.95 -10.17
C LYS A 104 8.73 -11.54 -10.71
N TYR A 105 8.69 -10.54 -9.85
CA TYR A 105 8.80 -9.14 -10.26
C TYR A 105 10.23 -8.59 -10.20
N GLY A 106 11.22 -9.46 -10.00
CA GLY A 106 12.63 -9.09 -10.01
C GLY A 106 13.09 -8.35 -8.75
N VAL A 107 12.28 -8.37 -7.68
CA VAL A 107 12.59 -7.73 -6.41
C VAL A 107 13.69 -8.48 -5.68
N LEU A 108 13.79 -9.82 -5.82
CA LEU A 108 14.92 -10.58 -5.25
C LEU A 108 16.27 -10.10 -5.79
N ALA A 109 16.38 -9.92 -7.12
CA ALA A 109 17.61 -9.44 -7.73
C ALA A 109 17.94 -8.01 -7.30
N LEU A 110 16.93 -7.14 -7.21
CA LEU A 110 17.09 -5.78 -6.70
C LEU A 110 17.55 -5.77 -5.24
N ALA A 111 16.98 -6.65 -4.41
CA ALA A 111 17.35 -6.80 -3.01
C ALA A 111 18.80 -7.24 -2.85
N GLY A 112 19.23 -8.26 -3.61
CA GLY A 112 20.63 -8.68 -3.62
C GLY A 112 21.59 -7.58 -4.08
N LYS A 113 21.23 -6.82 -5.11
CA LYS A 113 22.04 -5.70 -5.63
C LYS A 113 22.24 -4.59 -4.61
N TYR A 114 21.21 -4.27 -3.82
CA TYR A 114 21.23 -3.13 -2.90
C TYR A 114 21.28 -3.50 -1.41
N GLY A 115 21.37 -4.79 -1.07
CA GLY A 115 21.34 -5.25 0.32
C GLY A 115 20.01 -4.93 1.02
N LEU A 116 18.89 -5.02 0.30
CA LEU A 116 17.56 -4.72 0.84
C LEU A 116 17.03 -5.89 1.65
N GLU A 117 16.31 -5.58 2.72
CA GLU A 117 15.50 -6.57 3.43
C GLU A 117 14.19 -6.81 2.68
N LEU A 118 13.73 -8.06 2.63
CA LEU A 118 12.41 -8.41 2.09
C LEU A 118 11.51 -8.81 3.24
N ILE A 119 10.52 -7.98 3.53
CA ILE A 119 9.59 -8.16 4.64
C ILE A 119 8.31 -8.79 4.09
N ASN A 120 7.96 -9.95 4.64
CA ASN A 120 6.62 -10.49 4.49
C ASN A 120 5.79 -10.08 5.72
N ALA A 121 4.92 -9.10 5.56
CA ALA A 121 4.07 -8.56 6.62
C ALA A 121 3.15 -9.61 7.25
N THR A 122 2.82 -10.69 6.53
CA THR A 122 2.04 -11.81 7.09
C THR A 122 2.84 -12.64 8.10
N LYS A 123 4.17 -12.66 7.97
CA LYS A 123 5.08 -13.51 8.78
C LYS A 123 5.93 -12.71 9.77
N ASP A 124 5.89 -11.38 9.71
CA ASP A 124 6.65 -10.51 10.60
C ASP A 124 6.04 -10.47 12.01
N GLU A 125 6.80 -9.93 12.97
CA GLU A 125 6.29 -9.72 14.33
C GLU A 125 5.13 -8.71 14.31
N LEU A 126 3.94 -9.14 14.76
CA LEU A 126 2.74 -8.29 14.75
C LEU A 126 2.52 -7.59 16.08
N VAL A 127 2.22 -6.30 16.01
CA VAL A 127 1.83 -5.45 17.13
C VAL A 127 0.36 -5.13 17.01
N ASP A 128 -0.36 -5.32 18.11
CA ASP A 128 -1.74 -4.89 18.26
C ASP A 128 -1.77 -3.37 18.39
N CYS A 129 -2.52 -2.72 17.52
CA CYS A 129 -2.60 -1.27 17.42
C CYS A 129 -4.02 -0.84 17.76
N GLU A 130 -4.13 0.03 18.76
CA GLU A 130 -5.34 0.77 19.04
C GLU A 130 -5.55 1.83 17.95
N VAL A 131 -6.75 1.87 17.38
CA VAL A 131 -7.12 2.89 16.39
C VAL A 131 -7.55 4.13 17.15
N PRO A 132 -6.82 5.27 17.06
CA PRO A 132 -7.06 6.44 17.89
C PRO A 132 -8.48 7.03 17.77
N ASN A 133 -9.07 6.94 16.57
CA ASN A 133 -10.45 7.33 16.34
C ASN A 133 -11.12 6.32 15.38
N PRO A 134 -11.86 5.32 15.88
CA PRO A 134 -12.54 4.33 15.04
C PRO A 134 -13.69 4.93 14.20
N HIS A 135 -14.06 6.19 14.48
CA HIS A 135 -15.06 6.97 13.72
C HIS A 135 -14.44 7.98 12.74
N PHE A 136 -13.11 8.05 12.64
CA PHE A 136 -12.37 9.14 11.99
C PHE A 136 -12.83 9.50 10.58
N TYR A 137 -13.26 8.49 9.80
CA TYR A 137 -13.71 8.70 8.42
C TYR A 137 -14.87 7.82 7.98
N VAL A 138 -15.57 7.18 8.93
CA VAL A 138 -16.98 6.93 8.62
C VAL A 138 -17.51 8.33 8.37
N ALA A 139 -17.91 8.64 7.15
CA ALA A 139 -18.63 9.87 6.89
C ALA A 139 -19.93 9.75 7.68
N VAL A 140 -19.93 10.00 8.99
CA VAL A 140 -21.08 9.78 9.86
C VAL A 140 -22.23 10.65 9.39
N LYS A 141 -21.92 11.82 8.79
CA LYS A 141 -22.86 12.65 8.00
C LYS A 141 -23.28 12.05 6.66
N GLY A 142 -22.37 11.39 5.94
CA GLY A 142 -22.64 10.78 4.63
C GLY A 142 -23.32 9.40 4.71
N LEU A 143 -23.36 8.79 5.89
CA LEU A 143 -24.02 7.52 6.20
C LEU A 143 -25.19 7.70 7.18
N GLU A 144 -25.68 8.94 7.40
CA GLU A 144 -26.90 9.17 8.19
C GLU A 144 -28.13 8.43 7.62
N TRP A 145 -28.09 8.13 6.32
CA TRP A 145 -29.11 7.33 5.65
C TRP A 145 -29.10 5.84 6.02
N LEU A 146 -28.01 5.33 6.64
CA LEU A 146 -27.96 3.97 7.17
C LEU A 146 -28.54 3.96 8.61
N PRO A 147 -29.58 3.14 8.87
CA PRO A 147 -30.13 3.00 10.21
C PRO A 147 -29.17 2.24 11.15
N SER A 148 -29.38 2.39 12.46
CA SER A 148 -28.84 1.42 13.44
C SER A 148 -29.64 0.11 13.33
N PRO A 149 -29.01 -1.08 13.50
CA PRO A 149 -27.63 -1.31 13.95
C PRO A 149 -26.58 -1.32 12.83
N GLU A 150 -26.96 -1.25 11.56
CA GLU A 150 -26.04 -1.33 10.40
C GLU A 150 -24.97 -0.24 10.46
N ARG A 151 -25.37 0.98 10.83
CA ARG A 151 -24.44 2.09 11.04
C ARG A 151 -23.45 1.82 12.19
N GLU A 152 -23.89 1.13 13.24
CA GLU A 152 -23.11 0.89 14.46
C GLU A 152 -22.05 -0.20 14.28
N ILE A 153 -22.26 -1.10 13.32
CA ILE A 153 -21.23 -2.07 12.89
C ILE A 153 -19.96 -1.34 12.43
N TYR A 154 -20.10 -0.16 11.81
CA TYR A 154 -18.98 0.68 11.38
C TYR A 154 -18.32 1.48 12.52
N SER A 155 -18.95 1.54 13.70
CA SER A 155 -18.37 2.11 14.92
C SER A 155 -17.74 1.09 15.86
N SER A 156 -17.87 -0.21 15.59
CA SER A 156 -17.31 -1.25 16.46
C SER A 156 -15.78 -1.14 16.52
N GLU A 157 -15.22 -1.07 17.73
CA GLU A 157 -13.77 -1.11 17.92
C GLU A 157 -13.22 -2.42 17.34
N TYR A 158 -12.13 -2.32 16.59
CA TYR A 158 -11.35 -3.49 16.20
C TYR A 158 -9.87 -3.18 16.34
N THR A 159 -9.11 -4.18 16.76
CA THR A 159 -7.65 -4.07 16.89
C THR A 159 -7.01 -4.31 15.52
N LEU A 160 -6.25 -3.32 15.05
CA LEU A 160 -5.46 -3.47 13.84
C LEU A 160 -4.13 -4.14 14.21
N ARG A 161 -3.73 -5.19 13.51
CA ARG A 161 -2.45 -5.85 13.75
C ARG A 161 -1.50 -5.49 12.63
N LEU A 162 -0.34 -4.93 12.95
CA LEU A 162 0.63 -4.48 11.95
C LEU A 162 2.04 -4.97 12.26
N PRO A 163 2.89 -5.16 11.23
CA PRO A 163 4.30 -5.51 11.43
C PRO A 163 5.01 -4.46 12.29
N ARG A 164 5.71 -4.87 13.35
CA ARG A 164 6.49 -4.01 14.24
C ARG A 164 7.46 -3.14 13.45
N LYS A 165 8.20 -3.76 12.53
CA LYS A 165 9.18 -3.05 11.69
C LYS A 165 8.53 -1.98 10.82
N TYR A 166 7.32 -2.24 10.31
CA TYR A 166 6.57 -1.24 9.57
C TYR A 166 6.11 -0.09 10.47
N LEU A 167 5.74 -0.35 11.73
CA LEU A 167 5.38 0.70 12.69
C LEU A 167 6.59 1.59 13.06
N GLU A 168 7.74 0.97 13.20
CA GLU A 168 8.97 1.61 13.64
C GLU A 168 9.75 2.27 12.49
N SER A 169 9.37 2.06 11.22
CA SER A 169 10.04 2.61 10.04
C SER A 169 9.52 3.97 9.57
N MET A 170 10.31 4.62 8.72
CA MET A 170 9.81 5.62 7.78
C MET A 170 9.21 4.92 6.56
N ARG A 171 8.06 5.39 6.07
CA ARG A 171 7.25 4.64 5.11
C ARG A 171 7.15 5.39 3.80
N ILE A 172 7.57 4.73 2.72
CA ILE A 172 7.45 5.25 1.36
C ILE A 172 6.57 4.31 0.55
N SER A 173 5.39 4.79 0.15
CA SER A 173 4.53 4.07 -0.78
C SER A 173 4.95 4.36 -2.22
N VAL A 174 5.13 3.32 -3.03
CA VAL A 174 5.43 3.44 -4.46
C VAL A 174 4.31 2.75 -5.24
N PRO A 175 3.11 3.35 -5.33
CA PRO A 175 1.95 2.70 -5.92
C PRO A 175 2.02 2.70 -7.45
N SER A 176 1.13 1.92 -8.06
CA SER A 176 0.75 2.11 -9.46
C SER A 176 -0.69 2.63 -9.51
N MET A 177 -0.93 3.66 -10.32
CA MET A 177 -2.25 4.27 -10.48
C MET A 177 -2.99 3.63 -11.66
N LYS A 178 -4.15 3.04 -11.41
CA LYS A 178 -5.01 2.46 -12.44
C LYS A 178 -6.48 2.60 -12.06
N THR A 179 -7.36 2.58 -13.06
CA THR A 179 -8.79 2.42 -12.83
C THR A 179 -9.07 1.07 -12.21
N GLN A 180 -9.99 1.04 -11.26
CA GLN A 180 -10.34 -0.15 -10.52
C GLN A 180 -11.82 -0.46 -10.72
N VAL A 181 -12.13 -1.71 -11.04
CA VAL A 181 -13.49 -2.16 -11.36
C VAL A 181 -14.39 -2.20 -10.11
N ASP A 182 -13.81 -2.25 -8.91
CA ASP A 182 -14.62 -2.21 -7.69
C ASP A 182 -15.29 -0.83 -7.48
N PRO A 183 -16.57 -0.82 -7.08
CA PRO A 183 -17.40 0.38 -7.11
C PRO A 183 -17.01 1.43 -6.05
N TYR A 184 -16.17 1.07 -5.08
CA TYR A 184 -15.91 1.89 -3.90
C TYR A 184 -14.58 2.64 -3.95
N SER A 185 -13.59 2.21 -4.75
CA SER A 185 -12.32 2.93 -4.85
C SER A 185 -12.11 3.71 -6.15
N ALA A 186 -12.80 3.33 -7.24
CA ALA A 186 -12.72 3.89 -8.62
C ALA A 186 -11.31 3.90 -9.27
N ILE A 187 -10.27 4.20 -8.49
CA ILE A 187 -8.85 4.24 -8.81
C ILE A 187 -8.04 3.53 -7.71
N THR A 188 -6.89 2.99 -8.08
CA THR A 188 -5.85 2.63 -7.11
C THR A 188 -4.87 3.78 -6.95
N PHE A 189 -4.41 4.02 -5.71
CA PHE A 189 -3.36 5.00 -5.43
C PHE A 189 -2.62 4.64 -4.12
N SER A 190 -1.89 5.58 -3.54
CA SER A 190 -1.05 5.37 -2.34
C SER A 190 -1.81 4.70 -1.18
N VAL A 191 -3.01 5.17 -0.85
CA VAL A 191 -3.79 4.61 0.27
C VAL A 191 -4.16 3.15 0.00
N LYS A 192 -4.70 2.84 -1.19
CA LYS A 192 -5.05 1.45 -1.57
C LYS A 192 -3.85 0.52 -1.68
N ASN A 193 -2.68 1.05 -2.02
CA ASN A 193 -1.44 0.28 -2.06
C ASN A 193 -1.03 -0.25 -0.67
N MET A 194 -1.40 0.47 0.39
CA MET A 194 -1.11 0.05 1.77
C MET A 194 -1.94 -1.15 2.21
N PHE A 195 -2.95 -1.57 1.45
CA PHE A 195 -3.65 -2.83 1.73
C PHE A 195 -2.70 -4.03 1.78
N GLY A 196 -1.57 -3.93 1.07
CA GLY A 196 -0.51 -4.93 1.07
C GLY A 196 0.42 -4.94 2.29
N VAL A 197 0.23 -4.06 3.28
CA VAL A 197 0.94 -4.16 4.57
C VAL A 197 0.10 -4.86 5.65
N LEU A 198 -1.19 -5.06 5.40
CA LEU A 198 -2.06 -5.79 6.32
C LEU A 198 -1.63 -7.26 6.36
N PRO A 199 -1.51 -7.89 7.54
CA PRO A 199 -0.92 -9.22 7.65
C PRO A 199 -1.87 -10.34 7.21
N GLU A 200 -3.18 -10.09 7.13
CA GLU A 200 -4.15 -11.15 6.87
C GLU A 200 -3.99 -11.73 5.46
N VAL A 201 -3.95 -13.05 5.32
CA VAL A 201 -3.95 -13.71 4.00
C VAL A 201 -5.32 -13.55 3.33
N LYS A 202 -6.39 -13.72 4.12
CA LYS A 202 -7.80 -13.70 3.70
C LYS A 202 -8.39 -12.28 3.69
N LYS A 203 -7.62 -11.28 3.24
CA LYS A 203 -8.05 -9.85 3.23
C LYS A 203 -9.37 -9.63 2.51
N TYR A 204 -9.56 -10.29 1.36
CA TYR A 204 -10.80 -10.16 0.60
C TYR A 204 -12.00 -10.56 1.46
N LEU A 205 -11.95 -11.73 2.11
CA LEU A 205 -13.06 -12.21 2.94
C LEU A 205 -13.26 -11.38 4.21
N LYS A 206 -12.19 -10.79 4.76
CA LYS A 206 -12.25 -9.96 5.98
C LYS A 206 -12.80 -8.55 5.70
N PHE A 207 -12.36 -7.92 4.61
CA PHE A 207 -12.61 -6.51 4.37
C PHE A 207 -13.61 -6.23 3.24
N HIS A 208 -13.99 -7.22 2.44
CA HIS A 208 -15.01 -7.07 1.39
C HIS A 208 -16.33 -7.64 1.88
N GLU A 209 -17.11 -6.78 2.53
CA GLU A 209 -18.44 -7.12 3.02
C GLU A 209 -19.43 -7.20 1.86
N LYS A 210 -20.18 -8.30 1.81
CA LYS A 210 -21.23 -8.50 0.81
C LYS A 210 -22.59 -8.28 1.43
N VAL A 211 -23.28 -7.22 1.01
CA VAL A 211 -24.67 -6.94 1.39
C VAL A 211 -25.59 -7.41 0.27
N GLN A 212 -26.71 -8.02 0.63
CA GLN A 212 -27.75 -8.40 -0.33
C GLN A 212 -28.86 -7.36 -0.31
N TRP A 213 -29.24 -6.86 -1.50
CA TRP A 213 -30.38 -5.98 -1.67
C TRP A 213 -31.26 -6.51 -2.80
N GLY A 214 -32.46 -6.96 -2.43
CA GLY A 214 -33.30 -7.80 -3.29
C GLY A 214 -32.59 -9.11 -3.66
N ASP A 215 -32.56 -9.42 -4.95
CA ASP A 215 -31.90 -10.62 -5.50
C ASP A 215 -30.42 -10.41 -5.86
N LYS A 216 -29.86 -9.22 -5.61
CA LYS A 216 -28.49 -8.86 -5.99
C LYS A 216 -27.58 -8.74 -4.77
N LYS A 217 -26.34 -9.23 -4.90
CA LYS A 217 -25.29 -9.09 -3.90
C LYS A 217 -24.31 -7.99 -4.32
N TYR A 218 -24.02 -7.08 -3.40
CA TYR A 218 -23.14 -5.94 -3.61
C TYR A 218 -21.98 -6.02 -2.62
N ASP A 219 -20.76 -5.83 -3.13
CA ASP A 219 -19.58 -5.63 -2.31
C ASP A 219 -19.52 -4.15 -1.95
N THR A 220 -19.75 -3.83 -0.67
CA THR A 220 -19.78 -2.43 -0.23
C THR A 220 -18.38 -1.84 -0.16
N GLY A 221 -17.35 -2.68 0.00
CA GLY A 221 -15.95 -2.29 0.20
C GLY A 221 -15.71 -1.32 1.36
N ILE A 222 -16.70 -1.10 2.22
CA ILE A 222 -16.61 -0.13 3.33
C ILE A 222 -15.47 -0.51 4.27
N ASN A 223 -15.33 -1.80 4.58
CA ASN A 223 -14.26 -2.29 5.44
C ASN A 223 -12.87 -2.23 4.78
N VAL A 224 -12.78 -2.13 3.43
CA VAL A 224 -11.52 -1.83 2.74
C VAL A 224 -11.12 -0.39 2.97
N GLY A 225 -12.04 0.56 2.75
CA GLY A 225 -11.80 1.97 2.99
C GLY A 225 -11.43 2.23 4.46
N ARG A 226 -12.22 1.68 5.39
CA ARG A 226 -11.99 1.78 6.83
C ARG A 226 -10.60 1.28 7.23
N ALA A 227 -10.23 0.06 6.84
CA ALA A 227 -8.95 -0.52 7.23
C ALA A 227 -7.74 0.29 6.74
N LEU A 228 -7.84 0.88 5.56
CA LEU A 228 -6.78 1.72 5.00
C LEU A 228 -6.66 3.06 5.72
N LEU A 229 -7.78 3.60 6.20
CA LEU A 229 -7.81 4.85 6.94
C LEU A 229 -7.33 4.66 8.38
N ASP A 230 -7.75 3.58 9.03
CA ASP A 230 -7.26 3.19 10.35
C ASP A 230 -5.76 2.94 10.33
N LEU A 231 -5.26 2.34 9.24
CA LEU A 231 -3.83 2.26 8.99
C LEU A 231 -3.16 3.65 8.96
N CYS A 232 -3.73 4.65 8.27
CA CYS A 232 -3.18 6.01 8.25
C CYS A 232 -3.24 6.73 9.61
N GLN A 233 -4.08 6.29 10.55
CA GLN A 233 -4.14 6.84 11.90
C GLN A 233 -3.06 6.26 12.82
N VAL A 234 -2.67 5.01 12.56
CA VAL A 234 -1.73 4.24 13.37
C VAL A 234 -0.30 4.33 12.81
N ALA A 235 -0.18 4.46 11.49
CA ALA A 235 1.09 4.42 10.77
C ALA A 235 1.54 5.81 10.34
#